data_AF-A0A8S0VLI7-F1
#
_entry.id   AF-A0A8S0VLI7-F1
#
_cell.length_a   1.000
_cell.length_b   1.000
_cell.length_c   1.000
_cell.angle_alpha   90.00
_cell.angle_beta   90.00
_cell.angle_gamma   90.00
#
_symmetry.space_group_name_H-M   'P 1'
#
loop_
_entity.id
_entity.type
_entity.pdbx_description
1 polymer ?
#
loop_
_entity_poly.entity_id
_entity_poly.type
_entity_poly.pdbx_seq_one_letter_code
_entity_poly.pdbx_strand_id
1 'polypeptide(L)'
;MESSNENLNATLLNFEDQTPLPLPKTRNRKTLIFTSIILVTLIATAGILFFVQNRSTKSKYSDLYFEGSRKFYCHLTIYPDSCFSSMSHLINRSSIASNPLPIFSASLQIALTELKNSNNSISNAMISISNELSTTVSTFHKCATLLSHSLSLLNQSLATLSVDLEAMEIETLTYSETDNIKSWNMAAMTGAEDCFYALQEFESTVEIDREKMVVNEVRSKVDKARMCLANWMGLFLMKDYILDEFYNPIVVSDNYYPGYSGFDYGFILFLYCGLYLFLIVLYVMVLRGD
;
A
#
# COMPACT_ATOMS: atom_id res chain seq x y z
N MET A 1 -28.70 35.85 -86.77
CA MET A 1 -29.38 37.16 -86.69
C MET A 1 -29.77 37.36 -85.24
N GLU A 2 -29.22 38.41 -84.64
CA GLU A 2 -29.51 39.04 -83.34
C GLU A 2 -30.97 38.91 -82.87
N SER A 3 -31.24 38.56 -81.60
CA SER A 3 -31.46 39.47 -80.42
C SER A 3 -32.96 39.50 -80.06
N SER A 4 -33.45 39.64 -78.83
CA SER A 4 -32.97 39.55 -77.44
C SER A 4 -34.21 39.69 -76.51
N ASN A 5 -34.01 39.43 -75.22
CA ASN A 5 -34.76 39.84 -74.02
C ASN A 5 -36.08 39.12 -73.69
N GLU A 6 -36.17 38.38 -72.58
CA GLU A 6 -36.05 38.68 -71.13
C GLU A 6 -37.32 39.25 -70.47
N ASN A 7 -37.77 38.45 -69.49
CA ASN A 7 -38.38 38.80 -68.21
C ASN A 7 -39.77 39.46 -68.18
N LEU A 8 -40.72 38.80 -67.50
CA LEU A 8 -41.00 38.98 -66.06
C LEU A 8 -42.46 38.61 -65.74
N ASN A 9 -42.65 37.78 -64.70
CA ASN A 9 -43.73 37.74 -63.67
C ASN A 9 -45.14 38.28 -63.99
N ALA A 10 -46.24 37.79 -63.45
CA ALA A 10 -46.62 36.75 -62.50
C ALA A 10 -48.16 36.95 -62.31
N THR A 11 -48.75 36.20 -61.37
CA THR A 11 -49.73 36.70 -60.37
C THR A 11 -51.12 36.05 -60.43
N LEU A 12 -51.31 35.11 -59.48
CA LEU A 12 -52.47 34.96 -58.55
C LEU A 12 -53.83 34.47 -59.12
N LEU A 13 -54.70 33.71 -58.43
CA LEU A 13 -54.81 33.17 -57.05
C LEU A 13 -56.01 32.18 -56.98
N ASN A 14 -55.94 31.27 -56.00
CA ASN A 14 -57.00 30.80 -55.07
C ASN A 14 -57.89 29.55 -55.29
N PHE A 15 -57.89 28.76 -54.18
CA PHE A 15 -58.94 27.96 -53.51
C PHE A 15 -59.42 26.63 -54.14
N GLU A 16 -59.66 25.51 -53.45
CA GLU A 16 -59.30 24.91 -52.14
C GLU A 16 -59.89 23.48 -52.14
N ASP A 17 -59.17 22.47 -51.64
CA ASP A 17 -59.76 21.39 -50.81
C ASP A 17 -58.66 20.75 -49.93
N GLN A 18 -58.98 20.49 -48.67
CA GLN A 18 -58.06 20.19 -47.57
C GLN A 18 -58.09 18.69 -47.18
N THR A 19 -56.93 18.10 -46.90
CA THR A 19 -56.76 16.97 -45.95
C THR A 19 -55.48 17.19 -45.13
N PRO A 20 -55.43 16.80 -43.84
CA PRO A 20 -54.52 17.40 -42.88
C PRO A 20 -53.11 16.80 -42.91
N LEU A 21 -52.10 17.67 -42.82
CA LEU A 21 -50.69 17.30 -42.60
C LEU A 21 -50.50 16.49 -41.30
N PRO A 22 -49.75 15.39 -41.29
CA PRO A 22 -49.09 14.90 -40.09
C PRO A 22 -47.88 15.79 -39.78
N LEU A 23 -47.87 16.44 -38.61
CA LEU A 23 -46.68 17.11 -38.09
C LEU A 23 -45.51 16.12 -37.96
N PRO A 24 -44.25 16.55 -38.21
CA PRO A 24 -43.08 15.72 -38.00
C PRO A 24 -43.00 15.29 -36.53
N LYS A 25 -43.11 13.98 -36.29
CA LYS A 25 -42.94 13.35 -34.99
C LYS A 25 -41.57 13.73 -34.45
N THR A 26 -41.53 14.62 -33.47
CA THR A 26 -40.31 14.99 -32.74
C THR A 26 -39.79 13.72 -32.09
N ARG A 27 -38.79 13.10 -32.70
CA ARG A 27 -38.11 11.92 -32.16
C ARG A 27 -37.51 12.33 -30.83
N ASN A 28 -38.12 11.87 -29.74
CA ASN A 28 -37.79 12.25 -28.38
C ASN A 28 -36.29 12.08 -28.12
N ARG A 29 -35.55 13.19 -28.15
CA ARG A 29 -34.10 13.27 -27.95
C ARG A 29 -33.67 12.59 -26.64
N LYS A 30 -34.59 12.54 -25.66
CA LYS A 30 -34.45 11.83 -24.38
C LYS A 30 -34.24 10.31 -24.55
N THR A 31 -34.91 9.67 -25.51
CA THR A 31 -34.82 8.21 -25.72
C THR A 31 -33.47 7.80 -26.31
N LEU A 32 -32.92 8.61 -27.22
CA LEU A 32 -31.58 8.37 -27.80
C LEU A 32 -30.45 8.50 -26.78
N ILE A 33 -30.56 9.47 -25.86
CA ILE A 33 -29.58 9.67 -24.78
C ILE A 33 -29.62 8.47 -23.84
N PHE A 34 -30.81 8.01 -23.45
CA PHE A 34 -30.97 6.86 -22.55
C PHE A 34 -30.38 5.57 -23.13
N THR A 35 -30.64 5.29 -24.42
CA THR A 35 -30.09 4.11 -25.10
C THR A 35 -28.56 4.17 -25.23
N SER A 36 -28.00 5.36 -25.45
CA SER A 36 -26.55 5.53 -25.55
C SER A 36 -25.85 5.26 -24.23
N ILE A 37 -26.46 5.66 -23.10
CA ILE A 37 -25.85 5.49 -21.78
C ILE A 37 -25.82 4.02 -21.37
N ILE A 38 -26.91 3.28 -21.60
CA ILE A 38 -26.97 1.83 -21.32
C ILE A 38 -25.87 1.10 -22.09
N LEU A 39 -25.68 1.43 -23.37
CA LEU A 39 -24.66 0.80 -24.20
C LEU A 39 -23.24 1.05 -23.65
N VAL A 40 -22.93 2.27 -23.22
CA VAL A 40 -21.63 2.61 -22.64
C VAL A 40 -21.39 1.85 -21.33
N THR A 41 -22.40 1.72 -20.48
CA THR A 41 -22.28 0.95 -19.23
C THR A 41 -22.01 -0.54 -19.50
N LEU A 42 -22.68 -1.14 -20.48
CA LEU A 42 -22.45 -2.54 -20.85
C LEU A 42 -21.04 -2.77 -21.40
N ILE A 43 -20.55 -1.89 -22.28
CA ILE A 43 -19.19 -2.01 -22.84
C ILE A 43 -18.13 -1.83 -21.75
N ALA A 44 -18.33 -0.89 -20.82
CA ALA A 44 -17.42 -0.68 -19.69
C ALA A 44 -17.34 -1.92 -18.80
N THR A 45 -18.48 -2.52 -18.43
CA THR A 45 -18.51 -3.73 -17.60
C THR A 45 -17.86 -4.94 -18.28
N ALA A 46 -18.11 -5.15 -19.58
CA ALA A 46 -17.48 -6.23 -20.35
C ALA A 46 -15.95 -6.03 -20.49
N GLY A 47 -15.51 -4.78 -20.72
CA GLY A 47 -14.10 -4.43 -20.79
C GLY A 47 -13.36 -4.69 -19.47
N ILE A 48 -14.00 -4.39 -18.32
CA ILE A 48 -13.45 -4.66 -16.98
C ILE A 48 -13.31 -6.17 -16.75
N LEU A 49 -14.35 -6.97 -17.06
CA LEU A 49 -14.29 -8.42 -16.92
C LEU A 49 -13.17 -9.04 -17.78
N PHE A 50 -13.04 -8.59 -19.03
CA PHE A 50 -11.97 -9.03 -19.92
C PHE A 50 -10.57 -8.63 -19.42
N PHE A 51 -10.40 -7.41 -18.91
CA PHE A 51 -9.13 -6.94 -18.35
C PHE A 51 -8.72 -7.67 -17.07
N VAL A 52 -9.67 -7.98 -16.19
CA VAL A 52 -9.43 -8.75 -14.96
C VAL A 52 -9.03 -10.19 -15.31
N GLN A 53 -9.66 -10.79 -16.32
CA GLN A 53 -9.39 -12.17 -16.73
C GLN A 53 -8.02 -12.32 -17.42
N ASN A 54 -7.58 -11.31 -18.19
CA ASN A 54 -6.27 -11.30 -18.84
C ASN A 54 -5.08 -10.92 -17.94
N ARG A 55 -5.31 -10.47 -16.69
CA ARG A 55 -4.23 -10.25 -15.71
C ARG A 55 -3.90 -11.48 -14.85
N SER A 56 -4.64 -12.58 -15.02
CA SER A 56 -4.43 -13.81 -14.25
C SER A 56 -3.39 -14.73 -14.87
N THR A 57 -2.20 -14.22 -15.15
CA THR A 57 -1.00 -15.06 -15.20
C THR A 57 -0.20 -14.82 -13.92
N LYS A 58 -0.79 -15.16 -12.77
CA LYS A 58 -0.02 -15.30 -11.52
C LYS A 58 0.89 -16.52 -11.70
N SER A 59 2.20 -16.29 -11.62
CA SER A 59 3.18 -17.37 -11.67
C SER A 59 3.12 -18.16 -10.36
N LYS A 60 3.38 -19.47 -10.43
CA LYS A 60 3.50 -20.38 -9.28
C LYS A 60 4.43 -19.86 -8.17
N TYR A 61 5.36 -18.96 -8.50
CA TYR A 61 6.25 -18.29 -7.55
C TYR A 61 5.50 -17.32 -6.62
N SER A 62 4.55 -16.55 -7.16
CA SER A 62 3.73 -15.62 -6.37
C SER A 62 2.84 -16.36 -5.37
N ASP A 63 2.32 -17.52 -5.73
CA ASP A 63 1.45 -18.30 -4.85
C ASP A 63 2.24 -18.96 -3.72
N LEU A 64 3.43 -19.52 -4.00
CA LEU A 64 4.31 -20.09 -2.98
C LEU A 64 4.86 -19.04 -2.02
N TYR A 65 5.19 -17.85 -2.54
CA TYR A 65 5.58 -16.70 -1.72
C TYR A 65 4.42 -16.26 -0.82
N PHE A 66 3.22 -16.12 -1.38
CA PHE A 66 2.04 -15.71 -0.62
C PHE A 66 1.67 -16.73 0.47
N GLU A 67 1.70 -18.03 0.17
CA GLU A 67 1.53 -19.08 1.18
C GLU A 67 2.62 -19.06 2.25
N GLY A 68 3.88 -18.81 1.86
CA GLY A 68 4.99 -18.69 2.80
C GLY A 68 4.88 -17.45 3.70
N SER A 69 4.54 -16.32 3.11
CA SER A 69 4.30 -15.04 3.79
C SER A 69 3.08 -15.13 4.72
N ARG A 70 2.02 -15.83 4.31
CA ARG A 70 0.86 -16.13 5.16
C ARG A 70 1.27 -16.94 6.39
N LYS A 71 2.10 -17.97 6.23
CA LYS A 71 2.60 -18.78 7.35
C LYS A 71 3.38 -17.98 8.38
N PHE A 72 4.10 -16.95 7.96
CA PHE A 72 4.81 -16.04 8.88
C PHE A 72 4.01 -14.77 9.21
N TYR A 73 2.76 -14.66 8.73
CA TYR A 73 1.93 -13.45 8.82
C TYR A 73 2.58 -12.17 8.26
N CYS A 74 3.61 -12.30 7.43
CA CYS A 74 4.30 -11.16 6.81
C CYS A 74 3.40 -10.32 5.90
N HIS A 75 2.31 -10.89 5.38
CA HIS A 75 1.30 -10.14 4.63
C HIS A 75 0.57 -9.07 5.46
N LEU A 76 0.66 -9.14 6.79
CA LEU A 76 0.12 -8.13 7.70
C LEU A 76 1.10 -6.97 7.95
N THR A 77 2.34 -7.06 7.45
CA THR A 77 3.35 -6.02 7.66
C THR A 77 3.43 -5.07 6.47
N ILE A 78 4.02 -3.89 6.70
CA ILE A 78 4.19 -2.88 5.66
C ILE A 78 5.31 -3.23 4.66
N TYR A 79 6.25 -4.10 5.06
CA TYR A 79 7.33 -4.62 4.22
C TYR A 79 7.29 -6.16 4.13
N PRO A 80 6.27 -6.73 3.47
CA PRO A 80 6.03 -8.17 3.47
C PRO A 80 7.21 -8.98 2.91
N ASP A 81 7.86 -8.48 1.84
CA ASP A 81 8.99 -9.14 1.19
C ASP A 81 10.21 -9.20 2.10
N SER A 82 10.52 -8.09 2.77
CA SER A 82 11.61 -8.00 3.74
C SER A 82 11.34 -8.88 4.97
N CYS A 83 10.10 -8.89 5.45
CA CYS A 83 9.66 -9.77 6.53
C CYS A 83 9.88 -11.23 6.15
N PHE A 84 9.34 -11.67 5.01
CA PHE A 84 9.43 -13.07 4.59
C PHE A 84 10.87 -13.51 4.37
N SER A 85 11.66 -12.70 3.65
CA SER A 85 13.07 -12.99 3.41
C SER A 85 13.82 -13.16 4.74
N SER A 86 13.69 -12.22 5.67
CA SER A 86 14.39 -12.27 6.96
C SER A 86 13.92 -13.43 7.83
N MET A 87 12.61 -13.69 7.87
CA MET A 87 12.00 -14.73 8.69
C MET A 87 12.37 -16.14 8.23
N SER A 88 12.33 -16.38 6.92
CA SER A 88 12.62 -17.67 6.32
C SER A 88 14.06 -18.16 6.54
N HIS A 89 14.99 -17.23 6.81
CA HIS A 89 16.37 -17.56 7.18
C HIS A 89 16.53 -17.98 8.64
N LEU A 90 15.63 -17.53 9.53
CA LEU A 90 15.76 -17.74 10.98
C LEU A 90 14.88 -18.87 11.50
N ILE A 91 13.64 -18.98 10.99
CA ILE A 91 12.68 -19.98 11.44
C ILE A 91 12.15 -20.79 10.25
N ASN A 92 11.89 -22.08 10.50
CA ASN A 92 11.35 -22.98 9.50
C ASN A 92 9.84 -23.15 9.67
N ARG A 93 9.15 -23.64 8.63
CA ARG A 93 7.69 -23.83 8.69
C ARG A 93 7.25 -24.87 9.73
N SER A 94 8.13 -25.78 10.12
CA SER A 94 7.82 -26.79 11.15
C SER A 94 7.80 -26.22 12.56
N SER A 95 8.62 -25.20 12.86
CA SER A 95 8.69 -24.60 14.20
C SER A 95 7.42 -23.82 14.55
N ILE A 96 6.69 -23.36 13.53
CA ILE A 96 5.44 -22.62 13.68
C ILE A 96 4.19 -23.49 13.53
N ALA A 97 4.32 -24.81 13.37
CA ALA A 97 3.18 -25.67 13.08
C ALA A 97 2.20 -25.81 14.27
N SER A 98 2.71 -25.68 15.49
CA SER A 98 1.94 -25.86 16.72
C SER A 98 2.03 -24.68 17.69
N ASN A 99 2.79 -23.64 17.35
CA ASN A 99 3.02 -22.48 18.21
C ASN A 99 3.34 -21.24 17.34
N PRO A 100 2.60 -20.12 17.47
CA PRO A 100 2.88 -18.89 16.73
C PRO A 100 3.98 -18.02 17.38
N LEU A 101 4.36 -18.26 18.64
CA LEU A 101 5.37 -17.48 19.38
C LEU A 101 6.71 -17.31 18.61
N PRO A 102 7.25 -18.34 17.92
CA PRO A 102 8.48 -18.19 17.15
C PRO A 102 8.44 -17.08 16.09
N ILE A 103 7.25 -16.69 15.59
CA ILE A 103 7.10 -15.59 14.63
C ILE A 103 7.42 -14.26 15.29
N PHE A 104 6.87 -14.02 16.47
CA PHE A 104 7.07 -12.79 17.23
C PHE A 104 8.51 -12.70 17.75
N SER A 105 9.03 -13.77 18.33
CA SER A 105 10.39 -13.79 18.87
C SER A 105 11.43 -13.60 17.77
N ALA A 106 11.28 -14.29 16.63
CA ALA A 106 12.15 -14.11 15.48
C ALA A 106 12.07 -12.68 14.93
N SER A 107 10.88 -12.09 14.80
CA SER A 107 10.75 -10.73 14.28
C SER A 107 11.41 -9.68 15.18
N LEU A 108 11.23 -9.78 16.50
CA LEU A 108 11.90 -8.90 17.46
C LEU A 108 13.42 -9.10 17.42
N GLN A 109 13.88 -10.35 17.37
CA GLN A 109 15.31 -10.69 17.29
C GLN A 109 15.96 -10.12 16.02
N ILE A 110 15.29 -10.20 14.87
CA ILE A 110 15.77 -9.62 13.61
C ILE A 110 15.90 -8.11 13.76
N ALA A 111 14.89 -7.42 14.30
CA ALA A 111 14.93 -5.97 14.51
C ALA A 111 16.09 -5.54 15.44
N LEU A 112 16.26 -6.23 16.57
CA LEU A 112 17.40 -6.03 17.49
C LEU A 112 18.75 -6.24 16.80
N THR A 113 18.85 -7.29 15.99
CA THR A 113 20.09 -7.64 15.28
C THR A 113 20.45 -6.59 14.25
N GLU A 114 19.49 -6.12 13.45
CA GLU A 114 19.76 -5.11 12.43
C GLU A 114 20.07 -3.73 13.03
N LEU A 115 19.46 -3.36 14.16
CA LEU A 115 19.87 -2.16 14.92
C LEU A 115 21.32 -2.27 15.41
N LYS A 116 21.71 -3.41 16.00
CA LYS A 116 23.09 -3.67 16.44
C LYS A 116 24.07 -3.62 15.27
N ASN A 117 23.72 -4.26 14.15
CA ASN A 117 24.54 -4.25 12.94
C ASN A 117 24.72 -2.83 12.38
N SER A 118 23.68 -2.01 12.43
CA SER A 118 23.73 -0.62 12.00
C SER A 118 24.67 0.21 12.90
N ASN A 119 24.58 0.06 14.22
CA ASN A 119 25.51 0.70 15.15
C ASN A 119 26.96 0.28 14.94
N ASN A 120 27.20 -1.01 14.69
CA ASN A 120 28.54 -1.53 14.39
C ASN A 120 29.06 -0.97 13.06
N SER A 121 28.21 -0.89 12.03
CA SER A 121 28.55 -0.29 10.74
C SER A 121 28.94 1.18 10.88
N ILE A 122 28.21 1.96 11.68
CA ILE A 122 28.55 3.35 12.02
C ILE A 122 29.91 3.43 12.70
N SER A 123 30.16 2.58 13.69
CA SER A 123 31.43 2.58 14.43
C SER A 123 32.62 2.28 13.51
N ASN A 124 32.48 1.29 12.62
CA ASN A 124 33.48 0.97 11.60
C ASN A 124 33.67 2.11 10.60
N ALA A 125 32.58 2.76 10.19
CA ALA A 125 32.59 3.89 9.27
C ALA A 125 33.37 5.08 9.85
N MET A 126 33.17 5.42 11.14
CA MET A 126 33.94 6.46 11.83
C MET A 126 35.45 6.17 11.82
N ILE A 127 35.85 4.92 12.08
CA ILE A 127 37.27 4.50 12.04
C ILE A 127 37.84 4.69 10.63
N SER A 128 37.05 4.36 9.60
CA SER A 128 37.49 4.42 8.20
C SER A 128 37.68 5.84 7.64
N ILE A 129 36.96 6.84 8.19
CA ILE A 129 36.98 8.22 7.70
C ILE A 129 38.07 9.05 8.37
N SER A 130 38.65 8.60 9.50
CA SER A 130 39.93 9.02 10.13
C SER A 130 40.21 10.53 10.36
N ASN A 131 39.31 11.44 9.99
CA ASN A 131 39.33 12.85 10.36
C ASN A 131 38.17 13.13 11.33
N GLU A 132 38.46 13.17 12.63
CA GLU A 132 37.46 13.43 13.70
C GLU A 132 36.69 14.75 13.52
N LEU A 133 37.22 15.68 12.74
CA LEU A 133 36.62 17.00 12.50
C LEU A 133 35.69 17.05 11.26
N SER A 134 35.47 15.93 10.56
CA SER A 134 34.54 15.93 9.42
C SER A 134 33.09 15.97 9.89
N THR A 135 32.26 16.73 9.16
CA THR A 135 30.80 16.76 9.35
C THR A 135 30.18 15.37 9.24
N THR A 136 30.83 14.45 8.52
CA THR A 136 30.49 13.03 8.41
C THR A 136 30.58 12.31 9.75
N VAL A 137 31.67 12.48 10.49
CA VAL A 137 31.85 11.86 11.82
C VAL A 137 30.80 12.39 12.81
N SER A 138 30.48 13.69 12.77
CA SER A 138 29.43 14.26 13.62
C SER A 138 28.05 13.66 13.31
N THR A 139 27.70 13.51 12.03
CA THR A 139 26.44 12.89 11.59
C THR A 139 26.35 11.44 12.05
N PHE A 140 27.43 10.68 11.87
CA PHE A 140 27.54 9.32 12.38
C PHE A 140 27.38 9.25 13.91
N HIS A 141 27.91 10.20 14.67
CA HIS A 141 27.78 10.19 16.13
C HIS A 141 26.34 10.43 16.59
N LYS A 142 25.65 11.36 15.95
CA LYS A 142 24.21 11.59 16.18
C LYS A 142 23.41 10.32 15.87
N CYS A 143 23.67 9.70 14.72
CA CYS A 143 23.05 8.43 14.34
C CYS A 143 23.30 7.31 15.35
N ALA A 144 24.55 7.12 15.79
CA ALA A 144 24.89 6.10 16.78
C ALA A 144 24.12 6.30 18.09
N THR A 145 23.92 7.56 18.50
CA THR A 145 23.13 7.90 19.70
C THR A 145 21.65 7.53 19.51
N LEU A 146 21.05 7.93 18.38
CA LEU A 146 19.65 7.62 18.05
C LEU A 146 19.39 6.11 17.98
N LEU A 147 20.27 5.35 17.32
CA LEU A 147 20.13 3.90 17.19
C LEU A 147 20.41 3.17 18.51
N SER A 148 21.34 3.66 19.33
CA SER A 148 21.57 3.11 20.67
C SER A 148 20.37 3.31 21.59
N HIS A 149 19.72 4.48 21.52
CA HIS A 149 18.47 4.73 22.23
C HIS A 149 17.35 3.81 21.73
N SER A 150 17.21 3.68 20.41
CA SER A 150 16.25 2.76 19.77
C SER A 150 16.45 1.31 20.22
N LEU A 151 17.71 0.87 20.30
CA LEU A 151 18.07 -0.46 20.78
C LEU A 151 17.71 -0.66 22.27
N SER A 152 17.93 0.36 23.12
CA SER A 152 17.54 0.32 24.52
C SER A 152 16.02 0.16 24.69
N LEU A 153 15.23 0.88 23.91
CA LEU A 153 13.76 0.80 23.91
C LEU A 153 13.25 -0.57 23.46
N LEU A 154 13.86 -1.16 22.42
CA LEU A 154 13.52 -2.53 22.04
C LEU A 154 13.92 -3.57 23.09
N ASN A 155 15.03 -3.35 23.81
CA ASN A 155 15.40 -4.22 24.93
C ASN A 155 14.43 -4.08 26.12
N GLN A 156 13.85 -2.89 26.34
CA GLN A 156 12.76 -2.74 27.31
C GLN A 156 11.54 -3.55 26.88
N SER A 157 11.20 -3.50 25.59
CA SER A 157 10.12 -4.33 25.03
C SER A 157 10.39 -5.83 25.24
N LEU A 158 11.63 -6.27 24.97
CA LEU A 158 12.06 -7.64 25.22
C LEU A 158 11.92 -8.01 26.70
N ALA A 159 12.41 -7.17 27.61
CA ALA A 159 12.32 -7.44 29.05
C ALA A 159 10.88 -7.60 29.53
N THR A 160 9.93 -6.83 28.98
CA THR A 160 8.49 -6.98 29.26
C THR A 160 7.91 -8.25 28.63
N LEU A 161 8.41 -8.67 27.47
CA LEU A 161 7.99 -9.89 26.77
C LEU A 161 8.63 -11.17 27.31
N SER A 162 9.34 -11.11 28.45
CA SER A 162 10.28 -12.10 28.98
C SER A 162 11.73 -11.92 28.49
N VAL A 163 12.68 -12.07 29.41
CA VAL A 163 14.12 -11.99 29.14
C VAL A 163 14.58 -13.06 28.14
N ASP A 164 13.86 -14.19 28.09
CA ASP A 164 14.09 -15.27 27.15
C ASP A 164 13.05 -15.25 26.01
N LEU A 165 13.55 -15.22 24.78
CA LEU A 165 12.75 -15.28 23.56
C LEU A 165 12.01 -16.61 23.39
N GLU A 166 12.49 -17.69 24.05
CA GLU A 166 11.84 -19.00 24.06
C GLU A 166 10.66 -19.07 25.05
N ALA A 167 10.63 -18.18 26.05
CA ALA A 167 9.58 -18.08 27.06
C ALA A 167 8.75 -16.79 26.88
N MET A 168 8.57 -16.35 25.63
CA MET A 168 7.93 -15.08 25.32
C MET A 168 6.45 -15.05 25.77
N GLU A 169 6.11 -14.14 26.69
CA GLU A 169 4.76 -14.03 27.29
C GLU A 169 3.83 -13.09 26.51
N ILE A 170 3.82 -13.18 25.18
CA ILE A 170 3.06 -12.25 24.33
C ILE A 170 1.54 -12.40 24.44
N GLU A 171 1.06 -13.60 24.81
CA GLU A 171 -0.36 -13.93 24.92
C GLU A 171 -1.00 -13.33 26.19
N THR A 172 -0.21 -13.13 27.24
CA THR A 172 -0.68 -12.74 28.57
C THR A 172 -0.40 -11.27 28.92
N LEU A 173 0.03 -10.47 27.94
CA LEU A 173 0.30 -9.05 28.14
C LEU A 173 -0.92 -8.30 28.66
N THR A 174 -0.71 -7.53 29.72
CA THR A 174 -1.70 -6.55 30.18
C THR A 174 -1.84 -5.40 29.19
N TYR A 175 -2.91 -4.61 29.35
CA TYR A 175 -3.10 -3.38 28.59
C TYR A 175 -1.91 -2.42 28.74
N SER A 176 -1.44 -2.23 29.99
CA SER A 176 -0.31 -1.33 30.27
C SER A 176 0.99 -1.80 29.62
N GLU A 177 1.27 -3.11 29.65
CA GLU A 177 2.47 -3.66 29.01
C GLU A 177 2.40 -3.54 27.49
N THR A 178 1.22 -3.81 26.91
CA THR A 178 0.99 -3.64 25.48
C THR A 178 1.21 -2.18 25.04
N ASP A 179 0.68 -1.22 25.80
CA ASP A 179 0.83 0.21 25.49
C ASP A 179 2.28 0.71 25.67
N ASN A 180 3.00 0.19 26.67
CA ASN A 180 4.42 0.48 26.87
C ASN A 180 5.26 -0.07 25.72
N ILE A 181 5.09 -1.35 25.36
CA ILE A 181 5.80 -1.97 24.23
C ILE A 181 5.52 -1.18 22.96
N LYS A 182 4.26 -0.85 22.67
CA LYS A 182 3.89 -0.02 21.51
C LYS A 182 4.62 1.32 21.52
N SER A 183 4.59 2.04 22.64
CA SER A 183 5.23 3.36 22.77
C SER A 183 6.75 3.28 22.58
N TRP A 184 7.42 2.30 23.18
CA TRP A 184 8.86 2.07 23.01
C TRP A 184 9.22 1.72 21.57
N ASN A 185 8.43 0.87 20.91
CA ASN A 185 8.67 0.51 19.52
C ASN A 185 8.45 1.69 18.57
N MET A 186 7.43 2.53 18.80
CA MET A 186 7.22 3.77 18.03
C MET A 186 8.41 4.72 18.18
N ALA A 187 8.88 4.94 19.41
CA ALA A 187 10.03 5.80 19.66
C ALA A 187 11.33 5.24 19.04
N ALA A 188 11.53 3.92 19.07
CA ALA A 188 12.66 3.27 18.41
C ALA A 188 12.60 3.38 16.88
N MET A 189 11.40 3.25 16.29
CA MET A 189 11.19 3.50 14.87
C MET A 189 11.53 4.94 14.50
N THR A 190 11.08 5.93 15.28
CA THR A 190 11.41 7.34 15.08
C THR A 190 12.92 7.58 15.14
N GLY A 191 13.62 7.02 16.13
CA GLY A 191 15.08 7.17 16.23
C GLY A 191 15.82 6.59 15.02
N ALA A 192 15.41 5.42 14.51
CA ALA A 192 15.98 4.84 13.30
C ALA A 192 15.65 5.64 12.04
N GLU A 193 14.45 6.20 11.96
CA GLU A 193 14.00 7.05 10.86
C GLU A 193 14.73 8.40 10.82
N ASP A 194 14.87 9.07 11.95
CA ASP A 194 15.61 10.33 12.07
C ASP A 194 17.08 10.14 11.64
N CYS A 195 17.70 9.03 12.03
CA CYS A 195 19.05 8.69 11.58
C CYS A 195 19.11 8.47 10.07
N PHE A 196 18.15 7.73 9.49
CA PHE A 196 18.10 7.51 8.05
C PHE A 196 17.98 8.83 7.27
N TYR A 197 17.08 9.73 7.68
CA TYR A 197 16.92 11.02 7.01
C TYR A 197 18.16 11.90 7.18
N ALA A 198 18.76 11.93 8.36
CA ALA A 198 20.02 12.65 8.57
C ALA A 198 21.14 12.16 7.64
N LEU A 199 21.27 10.84 7.46
CA LEU A 199 22.25 10.25 6.54
C LEU A 199 21.92 10.54 5.07
N GLN A 200 20.64 10.52 4.70
CA GLN A 200 20.19 10.84 3.34
C GLN A 200 20.43 12.30 2.98
N GLU A 201 20.08 13.23 3.87
CA GLU A 201 20.36 14.65 3.71
C GLU A 201 21.87 14.87 3.59
N PHE A 202 22.65 14.25 4.49
CA PHE A 202 24.09 14.37 4.48
C PHE A 202 24.73 13.84 3.20
N GLU A 203 24.33 12.65 2.72
CA GLU A 203 24.81 12.07 1.47
C GLU A 203 24.70 13.01 0.26
N SER A 204 23.64 13.84 0.23
CA SER A 204 23.43 14.81 -0.86
C SER A 204 24.43 15.98 -0.84
N THR A 205 25.07 16.23 0.31
CA THR A 205 26.04 17.31 0.52
C THR A 205 27.50 16.85 0.46
N VAL A 206 27.75 15.54 0.47
CA VAL A 206 29.11 14.98 0.45
C VAL A 206 29.65 14.99 -0.98
N GLU A 207 30.71 15.76 -1.19
CA GLU A 207 31.43 15.83 -2.47
C GLU A 207 32.55 14.78 -2.59
N ILE A 208 33.01 14.22 -1.46
CA ILE A 208 34.10 13.23 -1.44
C ILE A 208 33.52 11.84 -1.72
N ASP A 209 33.85 11.26 -2.88
CA ASP A 209 33.35 9.96 -3.33
C ASP A 209 33.50 8.84 -2.29
N ARG A 210 34.65 8.80 -1.61
CA ARG A 210 34.91 7.81 -0.56
C ARG A 210 33.93 7.96 0.61
N GLU A 211 33.74 9.19 1.10
CA GLU A 211 32.81 9.44 2.21
C GLU A 211 31.37 9.15 1.80
N LYS A 212 31.01 9.51 0.57
CA LYS A 212 29.69 9.22 0.01
C LYS A 212 29.41 7.73 -0.06
N MET A 213 30.40 6.93 -0.44
CA MET A 213 30.28 5.47 -0.46
C MET A 213 30.05 4.90 0.96
N VAL A 214 30.81 5.38 1.95
CA VAL A 214 30.68 4.95 3.35
C VAL A 214 29.32 5.36 3.94
N VAL A 215 28.89 6.61 3.72
CA VAL A 215 27.56 7.09 4.14
C VAL A 215 26.44 6.25 3.52
N ASN A 216 26.58 5.89 2.24
CA ASN A 216 25.61 5.05 1.55
C ASN A 216 25.50 3.64 2.14
N GLU A 217 26.63 3.02 2.45
CA GLU A 217 26.66 1.71 3.10
C GLU A 217 25.95 1.75 4.45
N VAL A 218 26.31 2.72 5.31
CA VAL A 218 25.70 2.91 6.63
C VAL A 218 24.19 3.15 6.48
N ARG A 219 23.79 4.05 5.58
CA ARG A 219 22.36 4.34 5.34
C ARG A 219 21.58 3.10 4.94
N SER A 220 22.14 2.26 4.07
CA SER A 220 21.48 1.00 3.66
C SER A 220 21.26 0.06 4.84
N LYS A 221 22.20 -0.02 5.80
CA LYS A 221 22.03 -0.80 7.03
C LYS A 221 20.92 -0.23 7.91
N VAL A 222 20.90 1.09 8.10
CA VAL A 222 19.86 1.77 8.88
C VAL A 222 18.49 1.57 8.24
N ASP A 223 18.38 1.63 6.91
CA ASP A 223 17.13 1.40 6.19
C ASP A 223 16.61 -0.03 6.39
N LYS A 224 17.50 -1.02 6.34
CA LYS A 224 17.15 -2.41 6.67
C LYS A 224 16.64 -2.53 8.11
N ALA A 225 17.30 -1.88 9.07
CA ALA A 225 16.86 -1.87 10.46
C ALA A 225 15.47 -1.24 10.63
N ARG A 226 15.18 -0.13 9.94
CA ARG A 226 13.84 0.50 9.91
C ARG A 226 12.77 -0.46 9.40
N MET A 227 13.04 -1.18 8.30
CA MET A 227 12.10 -2.16 7.76
C MET A 227 11.82 -3.29 8.75
N CYS A 228 12.87 -3.81 9.40
CA CYS A 228 12.73 -4.87 10.40
C CYS A 228 11.96 -4.40 11.65
N LEU A 229 12.19 -3.17 12.11
CA LEU A 229 11.43 -2.55 13.19
C LEU A 229 9.94 -2.41 12.83
N ALA A 230 9.64 -1.91 11.64
CA ALA A 230 8.26 -1.76 11.16
C ALA A 230 7.56 -3.11 11.01
N ASN A 231 8.28 -4.14 10.56
CA ASN A 231 7.75 -5.51 10.46
C ASN A 231 7.43 -6.08 11.85
N TRP A 232 8.34 -5.93 12.81
CA TRP A 232 8.11 -6.30 14.20
C TRP A 232 6.88 -5.60 14.79
N MET A 233 6.80 -4.27 14.62
CA MET A 233 5.64 -3.50 15.07
C MET A 233 4.34 -4.00 14.42
N GLY A 234 4.35 -4.24 13.11
CA GLY A 234 3.17 -4.74 12.39
C GLY A 234 2.66 -6.07 12.95
N LEU A 235 3.57 -7.02 13.17
CA LEU A 235 3.21 -8.31 13.77
C LEU A 235 2.72 -8.13 15.22
N PHE A 236 3.41 -7.32 16.02
CA PHE A 236 3.03 -7.06 17.42
C PHE A 236 1.64 -6.43 17.53
N LEU A 237 1.32 -5.44 16.70
CA LEU A 237 0.00 -4.80 16.69
C LEU A 237 -1.11 -5.74 16.22
N MET A 238 -0.78 -6.73 15.39
CA MET A 238 -1.70 -7.77 14.92
C MET A 238 -1.67 -9.03 15.78
N LYS A 239 -1.03 -9.01 16.95
CA LYS A 239 -0.83 -10.23 17.77
C LYS A 239 -2.14 -10.96 18.08
N ASP A 240 -3.20 -10.24 18.45
CA ASP A 240 -4.46 -10.87 18.85
C ASP A 240 -5.15 -11.52 17.64
N TYR A 241 -5.07 -10.89 16.47
CA TYR A 241 -5.55 -11.47 15.21
C TYR A 241 -4.76 -12.74 14.83
N ILE A 242 -3.43 -12.68 14.93
CA ILE A 242 -2.54 -13.80 14.61
C ILE A 242 -2.81 -14.98 15.54
N LEU A 243 -2.94 -14.72 16.85
CA LEU A 243 -3.22 -15.75 17.85
C LEU A 243 -4.61 -16.36 17.65
N ASP A 244 -5.63 -15.54 17.36
CA ASP A 244 -6.98 -16.02 17.08
C ASP A 244 -7.03 -16.86 15.79
N GLU A 245 -6.45 -16.38 14.69
CA GLU A 245 -6.39 -17.14 13.43
C GLU A 245 -5.62 -18.47 13.61
N PHE A 246 -4.57 -18.47 14.44
CA PHE A 246 -3.76 -19.66 14.69
C PHE A 246 -4.48 -20.72 15.55
N TYR A 247 -5.08 -20.32 16.67
CA TYR A 247 -5.72 -21.24 17.62
C TYR A 247 -7.16 -21.57 17.26
N ASN A 248 -7.86 -20.63 16.62
CA ASN A 248 -9.24 -20.77 16.17
C ASN A 248 -9.33 -20.60 14.65
N PRO A 249 -8.65 -21.44 13.84
CA PRO A 249 -8.67 -21.29 12.40
C PRO A 249 -10.11 -21.42 11.92
N ILE A 250 -10.65 -20.32 11.37
CA ILE A 250 -11.92 -20.38 10.65
C ILE A 250 -11.68 -21.36 9.51
N VAL A 251 -12.35 -22.51 9.53
CA VAL A 251 -12.38 -23.44 8.40
C VAL A 251 -13.18 -22.76 7.29
N VAL A 252 -12.55 -21.81 6.62
CA VAL A 252 -13.04 -21.27 5.36
C VAL A 252 -12.78 -22.37 4.35
N SER A 253 -13.82 -23.14 4.03
CA SER A 253 -13.79 -24.03 2.86
C SER A 253 -13.25 -23.21 1.69
N ASP A 254 -12.20 -23.71 1.02
CA ASP A 254 -11.33 -23.04 0.03
C ASP A 254 -12.04 -22.38 -1.18
N ASN A 255 -13.37 -22.29 -1.20
CA ASN A 255 -14.17 -21.71 -2.27
C ASN A 255 -14.60 -20.26 -2.05
N TYR A 256 -14.19 -19.59 -0.96
CA TYR A 256 -14.57 -18.19 -0.75
C TYR A 256 -13.46 -17.35 -0.11
N TYR A 257 -12.40 -17.08 -0.87
CA TYR A 257 -11.57 -15.90 -0.66
C TYR A 257 -11.45 -15.13 -1.97
N PRO A 258 -12.15 -13.99 -2.15
CA PRO A 258 -11.71 -13.02 -3.13
C PRO A 258 -10.37 -12.48 -2.61
N GLY A 259 -9.29 -12.76 -3.35
CA GLY A 259 -7.97 -12.22 -3.04
C GLY A 259 -8.01 -10.69 -3.05
N TYR A 260 -8.16 -10.08 -1.88
CA TYR A 260 -8.00 -8.64 -1.69
C TYR A 260 -6.51 -8.32 -1.60
N SER A 261 -5.81 -8.48 -2.72
CA SER A 261 -4.52 -7.84 -2.96
C SER A 261 -4.79 -6.59 -3.81
N GLY A 262 -4.83 -5.42 -3.16
CA GLY A 262 -4.68 -4.12 -3.84
C GLY A 262 -5.82 -3.69 -4.76
N PHE A 263 -7.06 -3.66 -4.27
CA PHE A 263 -8.06 -2.77 -4.89
C PHE A 263 -7.78 -1.35 -4.43
N ASP A 264 -7.25 -0.53 -5.34
CA ASP A 264 -7.15 0.92 -5.14
C ASP A 264 -8.52 1.44 -4.71
N TYR A 265 -8.63 1.95 -3.47
CA TYR A 265 -9.82 2.65 -3.00
C TYR A 265 -10.20 3.80 -3.96
N GLY A 266 -9.24 4.33 -4.73
CA GLY A 266 -9.48 5.28 -5.82
C GLY A 266 -10.36 4.74 -6.95
N PHE A 267 -10.29 3.44 -7.28
CA PHE A 267 -11.11 2.84 -8.33
C PHE A 267 -12.56 2.63 -7.86
N ILE A 268 -12.73 2.18 -6.60
CA ILE A 268 -14.06 2.08 -5.99
C ILE A 268 -14.68 3.47 -5.86
N LEU A 269 -13.92 4.46 -5.38
CA LEU A 269 -14.36 5.84 -5.29
C LEU A 269 -14.75 6.40 -6.67
N PHE A 270 -13.98 6.12 -7.72
CA PHE A 270 -14.31 6.53 -9.09
C PHE A 270 -15.63 5.92 -9.58
N LEU A 271 -15.86 4.63 -9.34
CA LEU A 271 -17.14 3.98 -9.70
C LEU A 271 -18.32 4.57 -8.93
N TYR A 272 -18.17 4.79 -7.62
CA TYR A 272 -19.21 5.41 -6.80
C TYR A 272 -19.49 6.86 -7.23
N CYS A 273 -18.45 7.66 -7.48
CA CYS A 273 -18.60 9.02 -7.99
C CYS A 273 -19.29 9.05 -9.36
N GLY A 274 -18.92 8.15 -10.27
CA GLY A 274 -19.55 8.03 -11.59
C GLY A 274 -21.04 7.68 -11.48
N LEU A 275 -21.39 6.73 -10.60
CA LEU A 275 -22.78 6.35 -10.33
C LEU A 275 -23.57 7.50 -9.71
N TYR A 276 -22.96 8.25 -8.78
CA TYR A 276 -23.60 9.38 -8.12
C TYR A 276 -23.89 10.53 -9.09
N LEU A 277 -22.94 10.86 -9.98
CA LEU A 277 -23.14 11.84 -11.05
C LEU A 277 -24.23 11.40 -12.01
N PHE A 278 -24.30 10.10 -12.33
CA PHE A 278 -25.35 9.55 -13.18
C PHE A 278 -26.75 9.72 -12.54
N LEU A 279 -26.89 9.42 -11.24
CA LEU A 279 -28.14 9.62 -10.51
C LEU A 279 -28.55 11.09 -10.44
N ILE A 280 -27.59 12.01 -10.27
CA ILE A 280 -27.85 13.46 -10.29
C ILE A 280 -28.38 13.90 -11.66
N VAL A 281 -27.79 13.42 -12.76
CA VAL A 281 -28.25 13.73 -14.11
C VAL A 281 -29.67 13.20 -14.33
N LEU A 282 -29.96 11.97 -13.91
CA LEU A 282 -31.31 11.42 -13.99
C LEU A 282 -32.30 12.26 -13.17
N TYR A 283 -31.96 12.62 -11.94
CA TYR A 283 -32.79 13.44 -11.07
C TYR A 283 -33.11 14.80 -11.70
N VAL A 284 -32.11 15.48 -12.26
CA VAL A 284 -32.29 16.78 -12.94
C VAL A 284 -33.13 16.64 -14.21
N MET A 285 -32.99 15.54 -14.96
CA MET A 285 -33.77 15.30 -16.17
C MET A 285 -35.24 14.96 -15.86
N VAL A 286 -35.52 14.32 -14.73
CA VAL A 286 -36.88 14.05 -14.24
C VAL A 286 -37.52 15.34 -13.74
N LEU A 287 -36.83 16.14 -12.91
CA LEU A 287 -37.37 17.39 -12.39
C LEU A 287 -37.56 18.50 -13.43
N ARG A 288 -36.75 18.54 -14.49
CA ARG A 288 -36.96 19.44 -15.64
C ARG A 288 -37.90 18.84 -16.71
N GLY A 289 -38.45 17.66 -16.43
CA GLY A 289 -39.32 16.91 -17.32
C GLY A 289 -40.80 17.23 -17.15
N ASP A 290 -41.17 17.96 -16.08
CA ASP A 290 -42.52 18.48 -15.79
C ASP A 290 -42.58 20.00 -16.00
#